data_AF-A0A537STX3-F1
#
_entry.id   AF-A0A537STX3-F1
#
_cell.length_a   1.000
_cell.length_b   1.000
_cell.length_c   1.000
_cell.angle_alpha   90.00
_cell.angle_beta   90.00
_cell.angle_gamma   90.00
#
_symmetry.space_group_name_H-M   'P 1'
#
loop_
_entity.id
_entity.type
_entity.pdbx_description
1 polymer ?
#
loop_
_entity_poly.entity_id
_entity_poly.type
_entity_poly.pdbx_seq_one_letter_code
_entity_poly.pdbx_strand_id
1 'polypeptide(L)'
;MLKNPAHASDSSRAGINDDIGEETRLTLYRMQVEIRESEQRAFDLFLQNLVKGTSHLSLGQEAVAAGFAAAMKPGDLSFCTYRGHAHTLARGVPI
;
A
#
# COMPACT_ATOMS: atom_id res chain seq x y z
N MET A 1 -6.43 -14.10 -38.35
CA MET A 1 -6.09 -12.80 -37.75
C MET A 1 -7.36 -12.24 -37.13
N LEU A 2 -7.70 -12.71 -35.92
CA LEU A 2 -8.96 -12.36 -35.25
C LEU A 2 -8.75 -11.03 -34.51
N LYS A 3 -9.50 -10.01 -34.92
CA LYS A 3 -9.55 -8.70 -34.25
C LYS A 3 -10.25 -8.89 -32.90
N ASN A 4 -9.60 -8.54 -31.79
CA ASN A 4 -10.27 -8.39 -30.51
C ASN A 4 -11.33 -7.28 -30.62
N PRO A 5 -12.56 -7.48 -30.12
CA PRO A 5 -13.57 -6.43 -30.14
C PRO A 5 -13.16 -5.33 -29.15
N ALA A 6 -13.25 -4.09 -29.62
CA ALA A 6 -12.96 -2.90 -28.84
C ALA A 6 -13.86 -2.83 -27.60
N HIS A 7 -13.27 -2.47 -26.45
CA HIS A 7 -14.02 -2.09 -25.25
C HIS A 7 -14.89 -0.87 -25.56
N ALA A 8 -16.20 -1.08 -25.67
CA ALA A 8 -17.17 0.01 -25.68
C ALA A 8 -17.09 0.73 -24.31
N SER A 9 -16.78 2.01 -24.33
CA SER A 9 -16.77 2.85 -23.12
C SER A 9 -18.21 3.12 -22.67
N ASP A 10 -18.66 2.34 -21.70
CA ASP A 10 -19.93 2.58 -21.01
C ASP A 10 -19.82 3.87 -20.17
N SER A 11 -20.45 4.93 -20.69
CA SER A 11 -20.48 6.27 -20.07
C SER A 11 -21.23 6.33 -18.72
N SER A 12 -21.88 5.25 -18.28
CA SER A 12 -22.54 5.16 -16.98
C SER A 12 -21.59 4.95 -15.79
N ARG A 13 -20.31 4.61 -16.05
CA ARG A 13 -19.24 4.44 -15.05
C ARG A 13 -18.41 5.70 -14.79
N ALA A 14 -18.76 6.84 -15.37
CA ALA A 14 -18.05 8.10 -15.21
C ALA A 14 -18.15 8.61 -13.75
N GLY A 15 -17.28 8.12 -12.87
CA GLY A 15 -17.26 8.51 -11.45
C GLY A 15 -16.68 7.45 -10.51
N ILE A 16 -16.53 6.21 -10.96
CA ILE A 16 -15.88 5.16 -10.16
C ILE A 16 -14.44 5.03 -10.64
N ASN A 17 -13.46 5.40 -9.80
CA ASN A 17 -12.04 5.07 -10.00
C ASN A 17 -11.85 3.55 -9.86
N ASP A 18 -12.28 2.80 -10.89
CA ASP A 18 -12.20 1.34 -11.02
C ASP A 18 -11.41 0.94 -12.28
N ASP A 19 -10.36 1.70 -12.59
CA ASP A 19 -9.48 1.43 -13.72
C ASP A 19 -8.45 0.33 -13.41
N ILE A 20 -8.32 -0.08 -12.15
CA ILE A 20 -7.36 -1.09 -11.69
C ILE A 20 -7.99 -2.46 -11.37
N GLY A 21 -9.32 -2.59 -11.41
CA GLY A 21 -10.03 -3.83 -11.16
C GLY A 21 -10.19 -4.21 -9.67
N GLU A 22 -11.15 -5.10 -9.39
CA GLU A 22 -11.52 -5.50 -8.02
C GLU A 22 -10.40 -6.22 -7.27
N GLU A 23 -9.71 -7.16 -7.90
CA GLU A 23 -8.64 -7.94 -7.28
C GLU A 23 -7.49 -7.04 -6.79
N THR A 24 -7.07 -6.08 -7.62
CA THR A 24 -6.03 -5.11 -7.25
C THR A 24 -6.49 -4.22 -6.12
N ARG A 25 -7.75 -3.75 -6.13
CA ARG A 25 -8.30 -2.95 -5.01
C ARG A 25 -8.33 -3.73 -3.70
N LEU A 26 -8.75 -5.00 -3.72
CA LEU A 26 -8.76 -5.84 -2.52
C LEU A 26 -7.35 -6.08 -2.00
N THR A 27 -6.39 -6.32 -2.88
CA THR A 27 -4.96 -6.45 -2.52
C THR A 27 -4.43 -5.16 -1.89
N LEU A 28 -4.70 -4.01 -2.49
CA LEU A 28 -4.30 -2.70 -1.95
C LEU A 28 -4.96 -2.40 -0.61
N TYR A 29 -6.25 -2.70 -0.47
CA TYR A 29 -6.99 -2.51 0.78
C TYR A 29 -6.39 -3.36 1.90
N ARG A 30 -6.16 -4.66 1.65
CA ARG A 30 -5.54 -5.55 2.62
C ARG A 30 -4.17 -5.05 3.06
N MET A 31 -3.32 -4.65 2.11
CA MET A 31 -2.00 -4.10 2.41
C MET A 31 -2.08 -2.83 3.27
N GLN A 32 -3.01 -1.93 2.97
CA GLN A 32 -3.21 -0.71 3.77
C GLN A 32 -3.64 -1.03 5.21
N VAL A 33 -4.53 -2.01 5.40
CA VAL A 33 -4.96 -2.47 6.73
C VAL A 33 -3.79 -3.09 7.49
N GLU A 34 -3.02 -3.97 6.85
CA GLU A 34 -1.85 -4.61 7.50
C GLU A 34 -0.79 -3.58 7.93
N ILE A 35 -0.55 -2.55 7.09
CA ILE A 35 0.33 -1.43 7.44
C ILE A 35 -0.23 -0.64 8.62
N ARG A 36 -1.52 -0.27 8.57
CA ARG A 36 -2.19 0.48 9.64
C ARG A 36 -2.05 -0.23 10.99
N GLU A 37 -2.38 -1.52 11.04
CA GLU A 37 -2.33 -2.32 12.27
C GLU A 37 -0.91 -2.46 12.80
N SER A 38 0.07 -2.68 11.91
CA SER A 38 1.49 -2.78 12.30
C SER A 38 2.00 -1.46 12.90
N GLU A 39 1.67 -0.33 12.28
CA GLU A 39 2.09 0.98 12.77
C GLU A 39 1.36 1.40 14.05
N GLN A 40 0.07 1.06 14.17
CA GLN A 40 -0.67 1.25 15.42
C GLN A 40 -0.05 0.41 16.54
N ARG A 41 0.34 -0.84 16.25
CA ARG A 41 1.02 -1.67 17.25
C ARG A 41 2.38 -1.10 17.65
N ALA A 42 3.15 -0.58 16.69
CA ALA A 42 4.41 0.10 16.96
C ALA A 42 4.21 1.36 17.83
N PHE A 43 3.13 2.11 17.60
CA PHE A 43 2.72 3.24 18.44
C PHE A 43 2.45 2.82 19.88
N ASP A 44 1.63 1.77 20.06
CA ASP A 44 1.25 1.30 21.39
C ASP A 44 2.47 0.79 22.17
N LEU A 45 3.37 0.05 21.50
CA LEU A 45 4.62 -0.43 22.09
C LEU A 45 5.57 0.71 22.46
N PHE A 46 5.57 1.79 21.69
CA PHE A 46 6.31 3.00 22.02
C PHE A 46 5.74 3.67 23.28
N LEU A 47 4.41 3.83 23.38
CA LEU A 47 3.77 4.39 24.58
C LEU A 47 3.95 3.50 25.82
N GLN A 48 4.03 2.18 25.63
CA GLN A 48 4.35 1.21 26.69
C GLN A 48 5.85 1.25 27.08
N ASN A 49 6.65 2.10 26.44
CA ASN A 49 8.09 2.21 26.64
C ASN A 49 8.82 0.88 26.35
N LEU A 50 8.29 0.03 25.47
CA LEU A 50 8.92 -1.21 25.02
C LEU A 50 9.77 -0.98 23.76
N VAL A 51 9.36 -0.04 22.91
CA VAL A 51 10.19 0.50 21.82
C VAL A 51 10.87 1.77 22.32
N LYS A 52 12.19 1.84 22.22
CA LYS A 52 13.02 2.95 22.73
C LYS A 52 13.48 3.88 21.59
N GLY A 53 13.86 5.09 21.95
CA GLY A 53 14.40 6.08 21.01
C GLY A 53 13.29 6.89 20.35
N THR A 54 13.34 7.05 19.03
CA THR A 54 12.35 7.79 18.24
C THR A 54 11.64 6.85 17.28
N SER A 55 10.31 6.91 17.22
CA SER A 55 9.51 6.19 16.22
C SER A 55 8.78 7.20 15.32
N HIS A 56 8.86 7.00 14.01
CA HIS A 56 8.22 7.87 13.01
C HIS A 56 7.22 7.06 12.18
N LEU A 57 5.94 7.21 12.52
CA LEU A 57 4.86 6.39 11.98
C LEU A 57 4.17 7.05 10.80
N SER A 58 3.90 6.32 9.73
CA SER A 58 3.13 6.76 8.56
C SER A 58 1.61 6.52 8.67
N LEU A 59 1.07 6.51 9.89
CA LEU A 59 -0.38 6.42 10.12
C LEU A 59 -1.12 7.49 9.30
N GLY A 60 -2.06 7.07 8.46
CA GLY A 60 -2.80 7.92 7.52
C GLY A 60 -2.16 8.08 6.13
N GLN A 61 -1.00 7.47 5.89
CA GLN A 61 -0.26 7.50 4.61
C GLN A 61 -0.12 6.12 3.97
N GLU A 62 -0.93 5.13 4.39
CA GLU A 62 -0.79 3.73 3.97
C GLU A 62 -1.00 3.55 2.47
N ALA A 63 -1.92 4.32 1.88
CA ALA A 63 -2.19 4.31 0.45
C ALA A 63 -0.96 4.67 -0.40
N VAL A 64 -0.05 5.52 0.13
CA VAL A 64 1.20 5.88 -0.55
C VAL A 64 2.11 4.65 -0.66
N ALA A 65 2.31 3.93 0.45
CA ALA A 65 3.13 2.73 0.45
C ALA A 65 2.52 1.58 -0.36
N ALA A 66 1.20 1.39 -0.28
CA ALA A 66 0.51 0.35 -1.04
C ALA A 66 0.53 0.60 -2.55
N GLY A 67 0.20 1.83 -2.97
CA GLY A 67 0.27 2.21 -4.39
C GLY A 67 1.70 2.17 -4.92
N PHE A 68 2.67 2.62 -4.12
CA PHE A 68 4.09 2.49 -4.43
C PHE A 68 4.47 1.03 -4.69
N ALA A 69 4.18 0.11 -3.76
CA ALA A 69 4.57 -1.29 -3.90
C ALA A 69 3.88 -1.98 -5.09
N ALA A 70 2.61 -1.64 -5.36
CA ALA A 70 1.88 -2.18 -6.51
C ALA A 70 2.47 -1.73 -7.87
N ALA A 71 3.15 -0.58 -7.92
CA ALA A 71 3.79 -0.08 -9.13
C ALA A 71 5.23 -0.61 -9.34
N MET A 72 5.86 -1.16 -8.30
CA MET A 72 7.24 -1.67 -8.36
C MET A 72 7.33 -2.98 -9.13
N LYS A 73 8.47 -3.20 -9.81
CA LYS A 73 8.80 -4.45 -10.49
C LYS A 73 9.84 -5.25 -9.71
N PRO A 74 9.93 -6.58 -9.94
CA PRO A 74 11.02 -7.39 -9.40
C PRO A 74 12.38 -6.80 -9.78
N GLY A 75 13.25 -6.64 -8.78
CA GLY A 75 14.59 -6.04 -8.95
C GLY A 75 14.66 -4.53 -8.70
N ASP A 76 13.53 -3.82 -8.65
CA ASP A 76 13.55 -2.39 -8.37
C ASP A 76 13.98 -2.12 -6.91
N LEU A 77 14.94 -1.22 -6.74
CA LEU A 77 15.44 -0.79 -5.44
C LEU A 77 14.59 0.35 -4.88
N SER A 78 14.47 0.41 -3.55
CA SER A 78 13.75 1.48 -2.86
C SER A 78 14.51 1.98 -1.65
N PHE A 79 14.56 3.29 -1.50
CA PHE A 79 15.19 3.97 -0.38
C PHE A 79 14.13 4.72 0.40
N CYS A 80 14.14 4.56 1.72
CA CYS A 80 13.21 5.24 2.61
C CYS A 80 13.96 6.25 3.48
N THR A 81 13.24 7.27 3.94
CA THR A 81 13.72 8.15 5.01
C THR A 81 13.42 7.51 6.37
N TYR A 82 13.42 8.30 7.44
CA TYR A 82 13.10 7.85 8.80
C TYR A 82 11.65 7.35 8.99
N ARG A 83 10.74 7.60 8.02
CA ARG A 83 9.35 7.12 8.02
C ARG A 83 9.17 5.93 7.06
N GLY A 84 10.06 4.95 7.15
CA GLY A 84 10.17 3.87 6.17
C GLY A 84 9.32 2.63 6.45
N HIS A 85 8.67 2.50 7.61
CA HIS A 85 8.05 1.25 8.04
C HIS A 85 7.02 0.72 7.04
N ALA A 86 6.07 1.57 6.61
CA ALA A 86 5.05 1.18 5.65
C ALA A 86 5.62 0.72 4.31
N HIS A 87 6.65 1.42 3.79
CA HIS A 87 7.30 1.04 2.53
C HIS A 87 8.07 -0.27 2.67
N THR A 88 8.80 -0.47 3.77
CA THR A 88 9.53 -1.72 4.05
C THR A 88 8.57 -2.91 4.13
N LEU A 89 7.45 -2.74 4.85
CA LEU A 89 6.42 -3.76 4.97
C LEU A 89 5.74 -4.05 3.61
N ALA A 90 5.36 -3.01 2.87
CA ALA A 90 4.75 -3.14 1.54
C ALA A 90 5.69 -3.84 0.52
N ARG A 91 7.01 -3.81 0.75
CA ARG A 91 8.01 -4.54 -0.04
C ARG A 91 8.21 -5.99 0.37
N GLY A 92 7.39 -6.51 1.30
CA GLY A 92 7.33 -7.93 1.64
C GLY A 92 8.22 -8.34 2.81
N VAL A 93 8.73 -7.40 3.60
CA VAL A 93 9.37 -7.75 4.88
C VAL A 93 8.29 -8.27 5.84
N PRO A 94 8.47 -9.44 6.48
CA PRO A 94 7.50 -9.97 7.43
C PRO A 94 7.24 -9.03 8.61
N ILE A 95 6.00 -9.03 9.11
CA ILE A 95 5.58 -8.36 10.35
C ILE A 95 6.06 -9.17 11.56
#